data_AF-A0A7J7RIL5-F1
#
_entry.id   AF-A0A7J7RIL5-F1
#
_cell.length_a   1.000
_cell.length_b   1.000
_cell.length_c   1.000
_cell.angle_alpha   90.00
_cell.angle_beta   90.00
_cell.angle_gamma   90.00
#
_symmetry.space_group_name_H-M   'P 1'
#
loop_
_entity.id
_entity.type
_entity.pdbx_description
1 polymer ?
#
loop_
_entity_poly.entity_id
_entity_poly.type
_entity_poly.pdbx_seq_one_letter_code
_entity_poly.pdbx_strand_id
1 'polypeptide(L)'
;MLDGVNMRLEDLATVITQTESHRQGLLQEAAASWHSWVVKVQKMKAIYHTLNLCNIDVTQQCIIAEIWFPVADTGRIKRALEQGMELSGSSMAPILTAVQSTTAPPTFNRTNKFTAGFQNIVDAYGVGCYREMNPAPYTIITFPFLFAVMFGDCGHGTVMLLAALWMVLNERRLLAQKTDNEIWNTFFNGRYLILLMGIFSIYTGMIYNDCFSKAFNIFGSSWSVQPMFRNGTWNMKVIETNPLLQLDPAVPGVYSGNPYPFGIDPIWNLASNKLTFLNSYKMKMSVILGIVQMAFGVILSLFNHIYFRKTLNIILQFIPEMIFMLCLFGYLVFMIIFKWCHFDVHVSQKAPSILIHFINMFMFNYSDSSNAPLYQHQQEVQTFFVIMALISVPWMLLIKPLILRASHRKSQLQGSMIQGHATEDIEGDSSNSSLRGDQATSAGAHGTQDDHEEEG
;
A
#
# COMPACT_ATOMS: atom_id res chain seq x y z
N MET A 1 -29.35 -7.29 79.33
CA MET A 1 -29.74 -6.93 77.94
C MET A 1 -28.57 -6.98 76.97
N LEU A 2 -27.38 -6.47 77.32
CA LEU A 2 -26.18 -6.52 76.47
C LEU A 2 -25.71 -7.95 76.13
N ASP A 3 -25.70 -8.87 77.11
CA ASP A 3 -25.22 -10.24 76.87
C ASP A 3 -26.08 -11.01 75.85
N GLY A 4 -27.41 -10.77 75.84
CA GLY A 4 -28.31 -11.37 74.86
C GLY A 4 -28.15 -10.80 73.44
N VAL A 5 -27.62 -9.58 73.32
CA VAL A 5 -27.27 -8.98 72.02
C VAL A 5 -25.93 -9.52 71.53
N ASN A 6 -24.95 -9.70 72.41
CA ASN A 6 -23.66 -10.31 72.06
C ASN A 6 -23.80 -11.77 71.61
N MET A 7 -24.65 -12.57 72.29
CA MET A 7 -24.95 -13.94 71.84
C MET A 7 -25.57 -13.97 70.43
N ARG A 8 -26.50 -13.04 70.14
CA ARG A 8 -27.08 -12.92 68.79
C ARG A 8 -26.05 -12.46 67.75
N LEU A 9 -25.08 -11.64 68.16
CA LEU A 9 -24.00 -11.18 67.30
C LEU A 9 -23.04 -12.34 66.96
N GLU A 10 -22.71 -13.19 67.94
CA GLU A 10 -21.90 -14.40 67.73
C GLU A 10 -22.61 -15.42 66.82
N ASP A 11 -23.91 -15.64 67.03
CA ASP A 11 -24.72 -16.49 66.14
C ASP A 11 -24.72 -15.94 64.71
N LEU A 12 -24.91 -14.62 64.54
CA LEU A 12 -24.85 -13.95 63.24
C LEU A 12 -23.46 -14.09 62.59
N ALA A 13 -22.39 -13.90 63.35
CA ALA A 13 -21.02 -14.06 62.85
C ALA A 13 -20.76 -15.51 62.38
N THR A 14 -21.31 -16.48 63.11
CA THR A 14 -21.20 -17.90 62.76
C THR A 14 -21.94 -18.21 61.45
N VAL A 15 -23.16 -17.69 61.29
CA VAL A 15 -23.94 -17.83 60.04
C VAL A 15 -23.25 -17.12 58.86
N ILE A 16 -22.69 -15.93 59.07
CA ILE A 16 -21.94 -15.22 58.03
C ILE A 16 -20.72 -16.03 57.60
N THR A 17 -19.97 -16.59 58.55
CA THR A 17 -18.77 -17.38 58.23
C THR A 17 -19.12 -18.67 57.47
N GLN A 18 -20.20 -19.35 57.87
CA GLN A 18 -20.67 -20.56 57.15
C GLN A 18 -21.18 -20.24 55.75
N THR A 19 -21.95 -19.17 55.58
CA THR A 19 -22.45 -18.75 54.26
C THR A 19 -21.33 -18.30 53.34
N GLU A 20 -20.32 -17.61 53.88
CA GLU A 20 -19.13 -17.21 53.11
C GLU A 20 -18.29 -18.42 52.69
N SER A 21 -18.06 -19.38 53.59
CA SER A 21 -17.34 -20.62 53.26
C SER A 21 -18.08 -21.43 52.20
N HIS A 22 -19.41 -21.57 52.32
CA HIS A 22 -20.22 -22.25 51.31
C HIS A 22 -20.17 -21.53 49.96
N ARG A 23 -20.31 -20.20 49.95
CA ARG A 23 -20.17 -19.36 48.74
C ARG A 23 -18.79 -19.54 48.10
N GLN A 24 -17.71 -19.55 48.89
CA GLN A 24 -16.35 -19.69 48.39
C GLN A 24 -16.11 -21.09 47.79
N GLY A 25 -16.65 -22.14 48.41
CA GLY A 25 -16.63 -23.49 47.84
C GLY A 25 -17.33 -23.57 46.49
N LEU A 26 -18.58 -23.07 46.40
CA LEU A 26 -19.33 -23.01 45.14
C LEU A 26 -18.63 -22.17 44.08
N LEU A 27 -18.04 -21.03 44.45
CA LEU A 27 -17.29 -20.19 43.53
C LEU A 27 -16.01 -20.86 43.03
N GLN A 28 -15.33 -21.67 43.84
CA GLN A 28 -14.16 -22.42 43.41
C GLN A 28 -14.53 -23.53 42.42
N GLU A 29 -15.61 -24.26 42.68
CA GLU A 29 -16.14 -25.27 41.75
C GLU A 29 -16.59 -24.63 40.43
N ALA A 30 -17.33 -23.52 40.50
CA ALA A 30 -17.77 -22.78 39.33
C ALA A 30 -16.60 -22.17 38.55
N ALA A 31 -15.57 -21.63 39.23
CA ALA A 31 -14.40 -21.06 38.59
C ALA A 31 -13.60 -22.10 37.80
N ALA A 32 -13.54 -23.35 38.28
CA ALA A 32 -12.86 -24.43 37.57
C ALA A 32 -13.53 -24.80 36.24
N SER A 33 -14.87 -24.74 36.16
CA SER A 33 -15.65 -25.12 34.96
C SER A 33 -16.06 -23.94 34.07
N TRP A 34 -16.05 -22.70 34.59
CA TRP A 34 -16.53 -21.49 33.94
C TRP A 34 -15.97 -21.30 32.52
N HIS A 35 -14.65 -21.39 32.36
CA HIS A 35 -14.01 -21.20 31.05
C HIS A 35 -14.49 -22.22 30.01
N SER A 36 -14.72 -23.47 30.41
CA SER A 36 -15.24 -24.52 29.52
C SER A 36 -16.69 -24.24 29.12
N TRP A 37 -17.52 -23.81 30.08
CA TRP A 37 -18.92 -23.45 29.82
C TRP A 37 -19.03 -22.26 28.86
N VAL A 38 -18.25 -21.20 29.08
CA VAL A 38 -18.24 -20.02 28.20
C VAL A 38 -17.86 -20.40 26.77
N VAL A 39 -16.79 -21.20 26.59
CA VAL A 39 -16.36 -21.66 25.26
C VAL A 39 -17.43 -22.51 24.58
N LYS A 40 -18.10 -23.41 25.32
CA LYS A 40 -19.19 -24.24 24.78
C LYS A 40 -20.38 -23.39 24.32
N VAL A 41 -20.82 -22.45 25.14
CA VAL A 41 -21.94 -21.55 24.82
C VAL A 41 -21.60 -20.67 23.62
N GLN A 42 -20.39 -20.10 23.56
CA GLN A 42 -19.95 -19.29 22.41
C GLN A 42 -19.92 -20.12 21.11
N LYS A 43 -19.40 -21.35 21.15
CA LYS A 43 -19.40 -22.26 20.01
C LYS A 43 -20.81 -22.61 19.56
N MET A 44 -21.70 -22.99 20.49
CA MET A 44 -23.10 -23.31 20.18
C MET A 44 -23.83 -22.10 19.57
N LYS A 45 -23.65 -20.90 20.14
CA LYS A 45 -24.22 -19.67 19.61
C LYS A 45 -23.74 -19.41 18.17
N ALA A 46 -22.46 -19.59 17.88
CA ALA A 46 -21.93 -19.41 16.52
C ALA A 46 -22.51 -20.44 15.53
N ILE A 47 -22.69 -21.70 15.95
CA ILE A 47 -23.31 -22.74 15.12
C ILE A 47 -24.77 -22.38 14.81
N TYR A 48 -25.58 -22.05 15.81
CA TYR A 48 -26.98 -21.67 15.59
C TYR A 48 -27.10 -20.39 14.75
N HIS A 49 -26.22 -19.41 14.94
CA HIS A 49 -26.20 -18.22 14.11
C HIS A 49 -25.88 -18.55 12.64
N THR A 50 -24.94 -19.48 12.39
CA THR A 50 -24.61 -19.93 11.03
C THR A 50 -25.75 -20.73 10.40
N LEU A 51 -26.42 -21.60 11.17
CA LEU A 51 -27.60 -22.34 10.70
C LEU A 51 -28.76 -21.42 10.34
N ASN A 52 -28.94 -20.31 11.07
CA ASN A 52 -29.95 -19.30 10.76
C ASN A 52 -29.70 -18.56 9.44
N LEU A 53 -28.47 -18.57 8.91
CA LEU A 53 -28.14 -17.99 7.59
C LEU A 53 -28.41 -18.97 6.44
N CYS A 54 -28.69 -20.24 6.75
CA CYS A 54 -28.95 -21.27 5.75
C CYS A 54 -30.44 -21.34 5.41
N ASN A 55 -30.76 -21.83 4.22
CA ASN A 55 -32.14 -22.10 3.84
C ASN A 55 -32.53 -23.52 4.27
N ILE A 56 -33.73 -23.69 4.85
CA ILE A 56 -34.23 -24.97 5.32
C ILE A 56 -35.28 -25.47 4.33
N ASP A 57 -34.98 -26.57 3.64
CA ASP A 57 -35.96 -27.24 2.80
C ASP A 57 -36.82 -28.18 3.67
N VAL A 58 -38.07 -27.79 3.88
CA VAL A 58 -39.05 -28.53 4.68
C VAL A 58 -39.41 -29.87 4.04
N THR A 59 -39.25 -30.01 2.72
CA THR A 59 -39.68 -31.21 1.98
C THR A 59 -38.69 -32.37 2.13
N GLN A 60 -37.39 -32.09 2.03
CA GLN A 60 -36.32 -33.08 2.16
C GLN A 60 -35.70 -33.13 3.57
N GLN A 61 -36.16 -32.26 4.48
CA GLN A 61 -35.55 -32.04 5.81
C GLN A 61 -34.03 -31.77 5.70
N CYS A 62 -33.63 -31.08 4.64
CA CYS A 62 -32.24 -30.78 4.31
C CYS A 62 -31.97 -29.29 4.44
N ILE A 63 -30.71 -28.95 4.75
CA ILE A 63 -30.25 -27.56 4.83
C ILE A 63 -29.44 -27.24 3.59
N ILE A 64 -29.83 -26.18 2.89
CA ILE A 64 -29.14 -25.67 1.71
C ILE A 64 -28.37 -24.41 2.13
N ALA A 65 -27.06 -24.41 1.88
CA ALA A 65 -26.18 -23.29 2.19
C ALA A 65 -25.36 -22.91 0.96
N GLU A 66 -25.43 -21.64 0.58
CA GLU A 66 -24.55 -21.05 -0.42
C GLU A 66 -23.35 -20.43 0.29
N ILE A 67 -22.14 -20.87 -0.08
CA ILE A 67 -20.91 -20.48 0.63
C ILE A 67 -19.81 -20.08 -0.35
N TRP A 68 -19.07 -19.04 0.02
CA TRP A 68 -17.80 -18.71 -0.63
C TRP A 68 -16.67 -19.49 0.04
N PHE A 69 -15.89 -20.22 -0.75
CA PHE A 69 -14.68 -20.88 -0.27
C PHE A 69 -13.57 -20.84 -1.31
N PRO A 70 -12.28 -20.88 -0.88
CA PRO A 70 -11.17 -20.94 -1.82
C PRO A 70 -11.19 -22.26 -2.60
N VAL A 71 -11.09 -22.18 -3.93
CA VAL A 71 -11.07 -23.36 -4.82
C VAL A 71 -9.96 -24.36 -4.44
N ALA A 72 -8.83 -23.86 -3.94
CA ALA A 72 -7.72 -24.68 -3.48
C ALA A 72 -8.06 -25.57 -2.25
N ASP A 73 -9.03 -25.17 -1.43
CA ASP A 73 -9.36 -25.86 -0.17
C ASP A 73 -10.58 -26.80 -0.31
N THR A 74 -11.12 -26.97 -1.52
CA THR A 74 -12.26 -27.86 -1.83
C THR A 74 -12.10 -29.27 -1.26
N GLY A 75 -10.92 -29.87 -1.43
CA GLY A 75 -10.65 -31.22 -0.93
C GLY A 75 -10.67 -31.32 0.60
N ARG A 76 -10.27 -30.26 1.31
CA ARG A 76 -10.30 -30.22 2.78
C ARG A 76 -11.74 -30.11 3.29
N ILE A 77 -12.57 -29.31 2.63
CA ILE A 77 -13.99 -29.14 2.98
C ILE A 77 -14.75 -30.44 2.76
N LYS A 78 -14.55 -31.10 1.60
CA LYS A 78 -15.21 -32.39 1.30
C LYS A 78 -14.90 -33.45 2.36
N ARG A 79 -13.62 -33.60 2.75
CA ARG A 79 -13.24 -34.52 3.83
C ARG A 79 -13.87 -34.18 5.17
N ALA A 80 -13.98 -32.90 5.52
CA ALA A 80 -14.61 -32.49 6.77
C ALA A 80 -16.11 -32.82 6.79
N LEU A 81 -16.79 -32.69 5.65
CA LEU A 81 -18.20 -33.09 5.49
C LEU A 81 -18.36 -34.62 5.57
N GLU A 82 -17.49 -35.39 4.92
CA GLU A 82 -17.48 -36.86 5.00
C GLU A 82 -17.26 -37.34 6.44
N GLN A 83 -16.32 -36.73 7.18
CA GLN A 83 -16.11 -37.02 8.60
C GLN A 83 -17.33 -36.67 9.46
N GLY A 84 -18.01 -35.55 9.17
CA GLY A 84 -19.24 -35.17 9.86
C GLY A 84 -20.39 -36.16 9.61
N MET A 85 -20.48 -36.71 8.40
CA MET A 85 -21.44 -37.76 8.04
C MET A 85 -21.14 -39.06 8.79
N GLU A 86 -19.88 -39.51 8.79
CA GLU A 86 -19.47 -40.73 9.50
C GLU A 86 -19.77 -40.67 11.00
N LEU A 87 -19.47 -39.52 11.64
CA LEU A 87 -19.70 -39.32 13.07
C LEU A 87 -21.19 -39.22 13.44
N SER A 88 -22.02 -38.71 12.53
CA SER A 88 -23.47 -38.59 12.76
C SER A 88 -24.24 -39.87 12.43
N GLY A 89 -23.61 -40.84 11.74
CA GLY A 89 -24.28 -42.06 11.28
C GLY A 89 -25.37 -41.81 10.23
N SER A 90 -25.36 -40.64 9.58
CA SER A 90 -26.33 -40.28 8.55
C SER A 90 -26.10 -41.10 7.28
N SER A 91 -27.18 -41.55 6.65
CA SER A 91 -27.14 -42.26 5.37
C SER A 91 -27.02 -41.33 4.16
N MET A 92 -27.21 -40.01 4.35
CA MET A 92 -27.18 -39.03 3.27
C MET A 92 -25.79 -38.46 3.08
N ALA A 93 -25.23 -38.63 1.87
CA ALA A 93 -23.95 -38.05 1.50
C ALA A 93 -24.06 -36.52 1.34
N PRO A 94 -23.10 -35.75 1.87
CA PRO A 94 -23.07 -34.30 1.69
C PRO A 94 -22.82 -33.96 0.22
N ILE A 95 -23.70 -33.15 -0.36
CA ILE A 95 -23.61 -32.71 -1.76
C ILE A 95 -22.92 -31.35 -1.79
N LEU A 96 -21.82 -31.26 -2.54
CA LEU A 96 -21.12 -30.00 -2.82
C LEU A 96 -21.16 -29.74 -4.32
N THR A 97 -21.97 -28.76 -4.72
CA THR A 97 -22.12 -28.37 -6.14
C THR A 97 -21.57 -26.96 -6.33
N ALA A 98 -20.76 -26.78 -7.38
CA ALA A 98 -20.29 -25.46 -7.77
C ALA A 98 -21.42 -24.70 -8.48
N VAL A 99 -21.91 -23.64 -7.86
CA VAL A 99 -22.91 -22.74 -8.45
C VAL A 99 -22.19 -21.58 -9.14
N GLN A 100 -22.60 -21.25 -10.37
CA GLN A 100 -22.12 -20.05 -11.05
C GLN A 100 -22.95 -18.86 -10.58
N SER A 101 -22.30 -17.88 -9.95
CA SER A 101 -22.91 -16.63 -9.52
C SER A 101 -22.43 -15.46 -10.37
N THR A 102 -23.28 -14.47 -10.55
CA THR A 102 -22.94 -13.16 -11.14
C THR A 102 -22.35 -12.19 -10.11
N THR A 103 -22.49 -12.47 -8.80
CA THR A 103 -21.97 -11.62 -7.74
C THR A 103 -20.45 -11.72 -7.60
N ALA A 104 -19.80 -10.60 -7.31
CA ALA A 104 -18.36 -10.55 -7.13
C ALA A 104 -17.96 -11.35 -5.87
N PRO A 105 -17.07 -12.36 -6.00
CA PRO A 105 -16.60 -13.13 -4.85
C PRO A 105 -15.71 -12.30 -3.93
N PRO A 106 -15.63 -12.65 -2.64
CA PRO A 106 -14.75 -11.96 -1.69
C PRO A 106 -13.26 -12.21 -1.99
N THR A 107 -12.43 -11.21 -1.70
CA THR A 107 -10.97 -11.29 -1.85
C THR A 107 -10.35 -11.95 -0.62
N PHE A 108 -9.50 -12.97 -0.85
CA PHE A 108 -8.78 -13.66 0.22
C PHE A 108 -7.29 -13.77 -0.10
N ASN A 109 -6.47 -13.05 0.66
CA ASN A 109 -5.01 -13.08 0.57
C ASN A 109 -4.42 -14.00 1.64
N ARG A 110 -3.69 -15.05 1.23
CA ARG A 110 -3.02 -15.96 2.17
C ARG A 110 -1.81 -15.27 2.80
N THR A 111 -1.95 -14.85 4.05
CA THR A 111 -0.87 -14.22 4.83
C THR A 111 -0.10 -15.23 5.66
N ASN A 112 1.21 -15.05 5.77
CA ASN A 112 2.03 -15.75 6.76
C ASN A 112 2.32 -14.81 7.94
N LYS A 113 3.05 -15.29 8.95
CA LYS A 113 3.41 -14.48 10.14
C LYS A 113 4.17 -13.19 9.81
N PHE A 114 4.86 -13.15 8.68
CA PHE A 114 5.66 -12.01 8.23
C PHE A 114 4.82 -11.01 7.43
N THR A 115 4.00 -11.49 6.49
CA THR A 115 3.19 -10.65 5.59
C THR A 115 1.91 -10.14 6.23
N ALA A 116 1.42 -10.75 7.31
CA ALA A 116 0.18 -10.34 7.98
C ALA A 116 0.21 -8.87 8.43
N GLY A 117 1.32 -8.39 9.01
CA GLY A 117 1.44 -6.99 9.44
C GLY A 117 1.37 -6.00 8.28
N PHE A 118 1.99 -6.32 7.14
CA PHE A 118 1.97 -5.48 5.94
C PHE A 118 0.61 -5.51 5.25
N GLN A 119 -0.02 -6.69 5.18
CA GLN A 119 -1.36 -6.84 4.61
C GLN A 119 -2.38 -6.03 5.40
N ASN A 120 -2.34 -6.06 6.74
CA ASN A 120 -3.26 -5.29 7.57
C ASN A 120 -3.15 -3.78 7.31
N ILE A 121 -1.96 -3.26 7.00
CA ILE A 121 -1.77 -1.84 6.66
C ILE A 121 -2.39 -1.50 5.31
N VAL A 122 -2.25 -2.41 4.33
CA VAL A 122 -2.87 -2.26 3.01
C VAL A 122 -4.40 -2.32 3.12
N ASP A 123 -4.91 -3.33 3.82
CA ASP A 123 -6.36 -3.55 3.99
C ASP A 123 -7.02 -2.44 4.81
N ALA A 124 -6.25 -1.73 5.66
CA ALA A 124 -6.74 -0.55 6.37
C ALA A 124 -7.02 0.65 5.46
N TYR A 125 -6.38 0.72 4.29
CA TYR A 125 -6.72 1.71 3.26
C TYR A 125 -7.94 1.27 2.46
N GLY A 126 -7.97 0.00 2.05
CA GLY A 126 -9.09 -0.59 1.35
C GLY A 126 -8.82 -2.04 0.96
N VAL A 127 -9.87 -2.85 0.90
CA VAL A 127 -9.78 -4.23 0.44
C VAL A 127 -9.84 -4.25 -1.09
N GLY A 128 -8.83 -4.82 -1.72
CA GLY A 128 -8.74 -4.88 -3.19
C GLY A 128 -9.84 -5.73 -3.84
N CYS A 129 -10.11 -5.45 -5.11
CA CYS A 129 -11.10 -6.19 -5.89
C CYS A 129 -10.69 -7.65 -6.12
N TYR A 130 -11.66 -8.49 -6.46
CA TYR A 130 -11.38 -9.91 -6.68
C TYR A 130 -10.38 -10.15 -7.82
N ARG A 131 -9.30 -10.87 -7.50
CA ARG A 131 -8.17 -11.17 -8.40
C ARG A 131 -7.45 -9.93 -8.94
N GLU A 132 -7.58 -8.79 -8.26
CA GLU A 132 -6.71 -7.65 -8.47
C GLU A 132 -5.31 -7.94 -7.92
N MET A 133 -4.29 -7.29 -8.50
CA MET A 133 -2.94 -7.42 -8.01
C MET A 133 -2.78 -6.76 -6.63
N ASN A 134 -2.43 -7.58 -5.64
CA ASN A 134 -2.21 -7.12 -4.28
C ASN A 134 -0.97 -6.20 -4.20
N PRO A 135 -1.07 -4.99 -3.61
CA PRO A 135 0.10 -4.11 -3.43
C PRO A 135 1.02 -4.54 -2.28
N ALA A 136 0.56 -5.40 -1.34
CA ALA A 136 1.31 -5.79 -0.15
C ALA A 136 2.72 -6.36 -0.42
N PRO A 137 2.97 -7.21 -1.45
CA PRO A 137 4.31 -7.71 -1.76
C PRO A 137 5.32 -6.60 -2.02
N TYR A 138 4.90 -5.50 -2.66
CA TYR A 138 5.76 -4.36 -2.95
C TYR A 138 5.94 -3.48 -1.71
N THR A 139 4.84 -3.25 -0.98
CA THR A 139 4.84 -2.48 0.28
C THR A 139 5.78 -3.07 1.33
N ILE A 140 6.00 -4.39 1.36
CA ILE A 140 6.96 -5.05 2.27
C ILE A 140 8.35 -4.40 2.19
N ILE A 141 8.80 -3.99 1.01
CA ILE A 141 10.13 -3.40 0.80
C ILE A 141 10.06 -1.88 0.65
N THR A 142 9.12 -1.38 -0.17
CA THR A 142 9.07 0.06 -0.48
C THR A 142 8.70 0.90 0.73
N PHE A 143 7.78 0.45 1.58
CA PHE A 143 7.36 1.21 2.76
C PHE A 143 8.51 1.38 3.77
N PRO A 144 9.21 0.31 4.23
CA PRO A 144 10.38 0.47 5.09
C PRO A 144 11.53 1.26 4.46
N PHE A 145 11.72 1.13 3.13
CA PHE A 145 12.75 1.90 2.41
C PHE A 145 12.47 3.40 2.39
N LEU A 146 11.24 3.81 2.09
CA LEU A 146 10.85 5.24 2.11
C LEU A 146 10.89 5.81 3.52
N PHE A 147 10.48 5.03 4.52
CA PHE A 147 10.66 5.39 5.92
C PHE A 147 12.15 5.64 6.22
N ALA A 148 13.04 4.76 5.78
CA ALA A 148 14.47 4.90 6.00
C ALA A 148 15.09 6.11 5.30
N VAL A 149 14.57 6.55 4.15
CA VAL A 149 15.00 7.78 3.49
C VAL A 149 14.69 9.02 4.35
N MET A 150 13.54 9.01 5.04
CA MET A 150 13.12 10.06 5.98
C MET A 150 13.86 9.97 7.33
N PHE A 151 14.04 8.76 7.85
CA PHE A 151 14.66 8.45 9.13
C PHE A 151 16.09 7.90 8.95
N GLY A 152 16.88 8.54 8.09
CA GLY A 152 18.22 8.08 7.71
C GLY A 152 19.28 8.46 8.75
N ASP A 153 19.37 7.71 9.85
CA ASP A 153 20.42 7.81 10.85
C ASP A 153 20.85 6.41 11.31
N CYS A 154 22.14 6.12 11.20
CA CYS A 154 22.70 4.82 11.56
C CYS A 154 22.53 4.50 13.05
N GLY A 155 22.68 5.49 13.92
CA GLY A 155 22.58 5.34 15.37
C GLY A 155 21.15 5.02 15.83
N HIS A 156 20.20 5.87 15.45
CA HIS A 156 18.79 5.67 15.77
C HIS A 156 18.23 4.40 15.11
N GLY A 157 18.62 4.11 13.86
CA GLY A 157 18.25 2.87 13.18
C GLY A 157 18.74 1.61 13.91
N THR A 158 19.94 1.66 14.50
CA THR A 158 20.48 0.57 15.33
C THR A 158 19.65 0.35 16.59
N VAL A 159 19.24 1.41 17.28
CA VAL A 159 18.36 1.30 18.47
C VAL A 159 17.01 0.69 18.09
N MET A 160 16.40 1.14 16.99
CA MET A 160 15.16 0.57 16.48
C MET A 160 15.31 -0.91 16.11
N LEU A 161 16.42 -1.28 15.46
CA LEU A 161 16.72 -2.67 15.10
C LEU A 161 16.84 -3.55 16.34
N LEU A 162 17.55 -3.10 17.38
CA LEU A 162 17.71 -3.84 18.64
C LEU A 162 16.35 -4.05 19.34
N ALA A 163 15.51 -3.02 19.40
CA ALA A 163 14.16 -3.13 19.97
C ALA A 163 13.28 -4.11 19.17
N ALA A 164 13.32 -4.05 17.84
CA ALA A 164 12.58 -4.97 16.98
C ALA A 164 13.08 -6.42 17.12
N LEU A 165 14.40 -6.61 17.15
CA LEU A 165 15.03 -7.91 17.30
C LEU A 165 14.68 -8.54 18.66
N TRP A 166 14.66 -7.75 19.73
CA TRP A 166 14.19 -8.20 21.03
C TRP A 166 12.73 -8.70 21.01
N MET A 167 11.83 -8.02 20.29
CA MET A 167 10.44 -8.47 20.13
C MET A 167 10.32 -9.76 19.31
N VAL A 168 11.14 -9.91 18.27
CA VAL A 168 11.14 -11.10 17.40
C VAL A 168 11.71 -12.32 18.12
N LEU A 169 12.80 -12.15 18.88
CA LEU A 169 13.40 -13.27 19.64
C LEU A 169 12.48 -13.78 20.76
N ASN A 170 11.76 -12.88 21.43
CA ASN A 170 10.86 -13.22 22.54
C ASN A 170 9.40 -13.48 22.11
N GLU A 171 9.14 -13.75 20.82
CA GLU A 171 7.78 -13.80 20.28
C GLU A 171 6.85 -14.79 21.01
N ARG A 172 7.36 -15.97 21.38
CA ARG A 172 6.55 -17.01 22.04
C ARG A 172 6.14 -16.61 23.45
N ARG A 173 7.05 -15.97 24.19
CA ARG A 173 6.81 -15.51 25.57
C ARG A 173 5.81 -14.36 25.57
N LEU A 174 6.00 -13.39 24.68
CA LEU A 174 5.13 -12.22 24.57
C LEU A 174 3.72 -12.57 24.09
N LEU A 175 3.60 -13.54 23.17
CA LEU A 175 2.29 -14.00 22.70
C LEU A 175 1.52 -14.81 23.75
N ALA A 176 2.23 -15.49 24.67
CA ALA A 176 1.61 -16.17 25.81
C ALA A 176 1.16 -15.18 26.90
N GLN A 177 1.90 -14.08 27.07
CA GLN A 177 1.58 -13.01 28.01
C GLN A 177 0.56 -12.05 27.37
N LYS A 178 -0.72 -12.47 27.33
CA LYS A 178 -1.83 -11.60 26.88
C LYS A 178 -1.78 -10.28 27.65
N THR A 179 -1.50 -9.21 26.92
CA THR A 179 -1.36 -7.85 27.46
C THR A 179 -2.55 -7.05 26.99
N ASP A 180 -3.20 -6.31 27.90
CA ASP A 180 -4.41 -5.53 27.60
C ASP A 180 -4.09 -4.16 26.96
N ASN A 181 -2.80 -3.77 26.93
CA ASN A 181 -2.37 -2.51 26.31
C ASN A 181 -2.46 -2.60 24.78
N GLU A 182 -3.45 -1.91 24.20
CA GLU A 182 -3.68 -1.86 22.75
C GLU A 182 -2.48 -1.33 21.96
N ILE A 183 -1.80 -0.31 22.49
CA ILE A 183 -0.58 0.27 21.89
C ILE A 183 0.48 -0.83 21.74
N TRP A 184 0.72 -1.59 22.80
CA TRP A 184 1.71 -2.68 22.80
C TRP A 184 1.36 -3.75 21.77
N ASN A 185 0.10 -4.17 21.73
CA ASN A 185 -0.38 -5.18 20.78
C ASN A 185 -0.20 -4.72 19.33
N THR A 186 -0.40 -3.43 19.06
CA THR A 186 -0.20 -2.84 17.72
C THR A 186 1.27 -2.90 17.30
N PHE A 187 2.20 -2.48 18.17
CA PHE A 187 3.65 -2.56 17.89
C PHE A 187 4.12 -4.02 17.74
N PHE A 188 3.62 -4.94 18.57
CA PHE A 188 4.00 -6.35 18.51
C PHE A 188 3.50 -7.05 17.22
N ASN A 189 2.31 -6.69 16.74
CA ASN A 189 1.79 -7.14 15.45
C ASN A 189 2.64 -6.61 14.28
N GLY A 190 3.21 -5.41 14.42
CA GLY A 190 4.11 -4.78 13.45
C GLY A 190 5.61 -5.13 13.60
N ARG A 191 5.99 -6.13 14.40
CA ARG A 191 7.41 -6.39 14.74
C ARG A 191 8.34 -6.59 13.53
N TYR A 192 7.89 -7.27 12.48
CA TYR A 192 8.69 -7.49 11.26
C TYR A 192 8.83 -6.22 10.41
N LEU A 193 7.84 -5.32 10.48
CA LEU A 193 7.88 -4.03 9.83
C LEU A 193 8.93 -3.13 10.51
N ILE A 194 8.93 -3.06 11.84
CA ILE A 194 9.92 -2.29 12.61
C ILE A 194 11.33 -2.84 12.39
N LEU A 195 11.47 -4.16 12.30
CA LEU A 195 12.75 -4.80 11.97
C LEU A 195 13.28 -4.34 10.61
N LEU A 196 12.45 -4.37 9.55
CA LEU A 196 12.86 -3.91 8.23
C LEU A 196 13.14 -2.41 8.21
N MET A 197 12.33 -1.58 8.89
CA MET A 197 12.57 -0.14 9.02
C MET A 197 13.93 0.15 9.67
N GLY A 198 14.31 -0.60 10.71
CA GLY A 198 15.62 -0.47 11.35
C GLY A 198 16.78 -0.84 10.42
N ILE A 199 16.67 -1.95 9.68
CA ILE A 199 17.71 -2.39 8.73
C ILE A 199 17.91 -1.36 7.62
N PHE A 200 16.81 -0.90 7.00
CA PHE A 200 16.90 0.10 5.94
C PHE A 200 17.38 1.46 6.47
N SER A 201 16.98 1.86 7.68
CA SER A 201 17.45 3.10 8.32
C SER A 201 18.96 3.09 8.58
N ILE A 202 19.52 1.94 8.98
CA ILE A 202 20.98 1.78 9.09
C ILE A 202 21.63 1.92 7.71
N TYR A 203 21.08 1.26 6.69
CA TYR A 203 21.59 1.37 5.31
C TYR A 203 21.57 2.82 4.80
N THR A 204 20.45 3.53 4.91
CA THR A 204 20.35 4.93 4.46
C THR A 204 21.17 5.89 5.32
N GLY A 205 21.25 5.65 6.64
CA GLY A 205 22.12 6.40 7.56
C GLY A 205 23.60 6.27 7.20
N MET A 206 24.03 5.07 6.79
CA MET A 206 25.37 4.84 6.26
C MET A 206 25.60 5.56 4.91
N ILE A 207 24.60 5.60 4.02
CA ILE A 207 24.68 6.36 2.75
C ILE A 207 24.74 7.87 3.02
N TYR A 208 23.99 8.40 3.99
CA TYR A 208 24.10 9.79 4.41
C TYR A 208 25.37 10.09 5.20
N ASN A 209 26.09 9.05 5.63
CA ASN A 209 27.25 9.13 6.50
C ASN A 209 26.94 9.92 7.79
N ASP A 210 25.80 9.60 8.42
CA ASP A 210 25.34 10.22 9.65
C ASP A 210 25.01 9.16 10.72
N CYS A 211 25.65 9.30 11.87
CA CYS A 211 25.42 8.52 13.07
C CYS A 211 25.41 9.45 14.28
N PHE A 212 24.23 9.67 14.88
CA PHE A 212 24.06 10.62 15.98
C PHE A 212 24.65 12.03 15.66
N SER A 213 24.41 12.52 14.44
CA SER A 213 24.95 13.80 13.93
C SER A 213 26.47 13.84 13.70
N LYS A 214 27.15 12.68 13.71
CA LYS A 214 28.59 12.53 13.44
C LYS A 214 28.82 11.68 12.19
N ALA A 215 29.86 12.04 11.43
CA ALA A 215 30.24 11.34 10.21
C ALA A 215 31.38 10.36 10.47
N PHE A 216 31.40 9.25 9.75
CA PHE A 216 32.48 8.27 9.78
C PHE A 216 33.47 8.52 8.64
N ASN A 217 34.76 8.62 8.97
CA ASN A 217 35.82 8.69 7.97
C ASN A 217 36.38 7.29 7.68
N ILE A 218 35.67 6.51 6.86
CA ILE A 218 36.01 5.10 6.57
C ILE A 218 37.05 4.99 5.44
N PHE A 219 36.86 5.74 4.34
CA PHE A 219 37.68 5.61 3.12
C PHE A 219 38.69 6.74 2.92
N GLY A 220 38.75 7.73 3.83
CA GLY A 220 39.48 8.97 3.63
C GLY A 220 38.67 9.98 2.82
N SER A 221 38.74 11.27 3.20
CA SER A 221 38.02 12.33 2.48
C SER A 221 38.61 12.53 1.08
N SER A 222 37.75 12.75 0.09
CA SER A 222 38.15 13.10 -1.28
C SER A 222 38.62 14.56 -1.40
N TRP A 223 38.49 15.34 -0.32
CA TRP A 223 38.92 16.73 -0.22
C TRP A 223 40.21 16.85 0.58
N SER A 224 41.14 17.65 0.06
CA SER A 224 42.42 17.93 0.72
C SER A 224 42.66 19.42 0.83
N VAL A 225 43.13 19.86 2.00
CA VAL A 225 43.39 21.29 2.28
C VAL A 225 44.83 21.68 1.88
N GLN A 226 45.74 20.71 1.77
CA GLN A 226 47.18 20.94 1.53
C GLN A 226 47.49 21.78 0.28
N PRO A 227 46.79 21.62 -0.86
CA PRO A 227 47.09 22.39 -2.07
C PRO A 227 46.78 23.88 -1.94
N MET A 228 45.82 24.27 -1.07
CA MET A 228 45.49 25.68 -0.82
C MET A 228 46.65 26.44 -0.16
N PHE A 229 47.46 25.75 0.64
CA PHE A 229 48.67 26.30 1.25
C PHE A 229 49.85 26.30 0.27
N ARG A 230 49.98 25.27 -0.57
CA ARG A 230 51.07 25.17 -1.55
C ARG A 230 50.97 26.19 -2.68
N ASN A 231 49.75 26.55 -3.07
CA ASN A 231 49.51 27.51 -4.15
C ASN A 231 49.62 28.98 -3.69
N GLY A 232 49.98 29.23 -2.42
CA GLY A 232 50.16 30.58 -1.86
C GLY A 232 48.87 31.37 -1.61
N THR A 233 47.71 30.79 -1.94
CA THR A 233 46.37 31.38 -1.72
C THR A 233 46.03 31.51 -0.24
N TRP A 234 46.43 30.53 0.59
CA TRP A 234 46.25 30.58 2.03
C TRP A 234 47.59 30.79 2.73
N ASN A 235 47.73 31.96 3.35
CA ASN A 235 48.87 32.32 4.19
C ASN A 235 48.45 32.39 5.66
N MET A 236 49.42 32.30 6.58
CA MET A 236 49.16 32.36 8.03
C MET A 236 48.36 33.61 8.44
N LYS A 237 48.65 34.76 7.81
CA LYS A 237 47.90 36.01 7.99
C LYS A 237 46.41 35.91 7.60
N VAL A 238 46.08 35.13 6.56
CA VAL A 238 44.68 34.97 6.09
C VAL A 238 43.88 34.11 7.06
N ILE A 239 44.52 33.12 7.68
CA ILE A 239 43.90 32.25 8.70
C ILE A 239 43.63 33.03 9.99
N GLU A 240 44.56 33.89 10.39
CA GLU A 240 44.38 34.73 11.58
C GLU A 240 43.32 35.83 11.37
N THR A 241 43.14 36.30 10.13
CA THR A 241 42.20 37.38 9.81
C THR A 241 40.78 36.87 9.54
N ASN A 242 40.62 35.68 8.91
CA ASN A 242 39.33 35.19 8.46
C ASN A 242 38.88 33.93 9.21
N PRO A 243 37.73 33.95 9.92
CA PRO A 243 37.23 32.79 10.65
C PRO A 243 36.58 31.72 9.75
N LEU A 244 36.22 32.07 8.51
CA LEU A 244 35.62 31.18 7.53
C LEU A 244 36.43 31.21 6.24
N LEU A 245 36.86 30.03 5.79
CA LEU A 245 37.62 29.85 4.57
C LEU A 245 36.87 28.93 3.63
N GLN A 246 36.87 29.27 2.33
CA GLN A 246 36.26 28.46 1.28
C GLN A 246 37.35 27.71 0.52
N LEU A 247 37.18 26.39 0.42
CA LEU A 247 37.99 25.54 -0.45
C LEU A 247 37.53 25.77 -1.90
N ASP A 248 38.43 26.19 -2.77
CA ASP A 248 38.14 26.32 -4.18
C ASP A 248 38.30 24.95 -4.87
N PRO A 249 37.20 24.34 -5.35
CA PRO A 249 37.28 23.05 -6.04
C PRO A 249 38.03 23.12 -7.38
N ALA A 250 38.25 24.30 -7.96
CA ALA A 250 38.93 24.45 -9.25
C ALA A 250 40.45 24.31 -9.13
N VAL A 251 41.00 24.44 -7.92
CA VAL A 251 42.44 24.30 -7.66
C VAL A 251 42.83 22.81 -7.68
N PRO A 252 43.81 22.39 -8.49
CA PRO A 252 44.22 20.99 -8.59
C PRO A 252 44.62 20.40 -7.24
N GLY A 253 44.03 19.25 -6.91
CA GLY A 253 44.30 18.50 -5.69
C GLY A 253 43.44 18.90 -4.48
N VAL A 254 42.74 20.04 -4.49
CA VAL A 254 41.81 20.40 -3.40
C VAL A 254 40.64 19.44 -3.39
N TYR A 255 40.08 19.18 -4.56
CA TYR A 255 39.27 18.01 -4.81
C TYR A 255 40.12 16.99 -5.57
N SER A 256 40.16 15.75 -5.08
CA SER A 256 40.96 14.66 -5.69
C SER A 256 40.50 14.26 -7.10
N GLY A 257 39.33 14.74 -7.54
CA GLY A 257 38.71 14.38 -8.82
C GLY A 257 37.85 13.12 -8.76
N ASN A 258 37.97 12.33 -7.69
CA ASN A 258 37.17 11.11 -7.50
C ASN A 258 36.13 11.30 -6.38
N PRO A 259 34.85 10.96 -6.61
CA PRO A 259 33.83 11.02 -5.57
C PRO A 259 34.13 10.02 -4.45
N TYR A 260 33.62 10.32 -3.24
CA TYR A 260 33.76 9.42 -2.09
C TYR A 260 33.12 8.06 -2.43
N PRO A 261 33.81 6.93 -2.18
CA PRO A 261 33.36 5.62 -2.71
C PRO A 261 31.98 5.16 -2.22
N PHE A 262 31.55 5.58 -1.03
CA PHE A 262 30.30 5.12 -0.45
C PHE A 262 29.63 6.19 0.41
N GLY A 263 28.50 6.72 -0.06
CA GLY A 263 27.75 7.75 0.66
C GLY A 263 28.33 9.15 0.50
N ILE A 264 28.08 10.01 1.49
CA ILE A 264 28.49 11.42 1.48
C ILE A 264 29.86 11.60 2.15
N ASP A 265 30.71 12.46 1.56
CA ASP A 265 32.05 12.73 2.09
C ASP A 265 31.98 13.27 3.55
N PRO A 266 32.78 12.73 4.48
CA PRO A 266 32.79 13.14 5.88
C PRO A 266 33.09 14.64 6.10
N ILE A 267 33.80 15.29 5.18
CA ILE A 267 34.20 16.70 5.31
C ILE A 267 33.00 17.64 5.42
N TRP A 268 31.87 17.26 4.81
CA TRP A 268 30.65 18.06 4.83
C TRP A 268 30.04 18.19 6.22
N ASN A 269 30.32 17.30 7.17
CA ASN A 269 29.81 17.47 8.54
C ASN A 269 30.49 18.64 9.27
N LEU A 270 31.74 18.94 8.91
CA LEU A 270 32.51 20.07 9.47
C LEU A 270 32.22 21.40 8.76
N ALA A 271 31.68 21.35 7.54
CA ALA A 271 31.50 22.52 6.70
C ALA A 271 30.31 23.40 7.16
N SER A 272 30.47 24.72 7.09
CA SER A 272 29.38 25.67 7.40
C SER A 272 28.27 25.66 6.34
N ASN A 273 28.60 25.37 5.09
CA ASN A 273 27.68 25.28 3.95
C ASN A 273 27.04 23.89 3.77
N LYS A 274 27.13 23.01 4.78
CA LYS A 274 26.60 21.63 4.69
C LYS A 274 25.11 21.56 4.35
N LEU A 275 24.33 22.47 4.92
CA LEU A 275 22.87 22.50 4.73
C LEU A 275 22.51 22.80 3.28
N THR A 276 23.21 23.73 2.64
CA THR A 276 22.98 24.08 1.23
C THR A 276 23.24 22.91 0.30
N PHE A 277 24.34 22.18 0.53
CA PHE A 277 24.69 20.98 -0.25
C PHE A 277 23.69 19.83 -0.01
N LEU A 278 23.46 19.48 1.26
CA LEU A 278 22.59 18.36 1.63
C LEU A 278 21.12 18.60 1.23
N ASN A 279 20.62 19.83 1.35
CA ASN A 279 19.25 20.15 0.93
C ASN A 279 19.09 20.01 -0.59
N SER A 280 20.06 20.48 -1.38
CA SER A 280 20.03 20.32 -2.84
C SER A 280 20.06 18.85 -3.25
N TYR A 281 20.90 18.05 -2.58
CA TYR A 281 20.98 16.60 -2.80
C TYR A 281 19.67 15.88 -2.42
N LYS A 282 19.19 16.08 -1.20
CA LYS A 282 17.97 15.43 -0.68
C LYS A 282 16.74 15.78 -1.50
N MET A 283 16.56 17.05 -1.88
CA MET A 283 15.44 17.47 -2.72
C MET A 283 15.43 16.73 -4.06
N LYS A 284 16.57 16.68 -4.75
CA LYS A 284 16.69 16.00 -6.06
C LYS A 284 16.50 14.49 -5.92
N MET A 285 17.08 13.89 -4.89
CA MET A 285 16.94 12.45 -4.63
C MET A 285 15.47 12.08 -4.34
N SER A 286 14.76 12.87 -3.52
CA SER A 286 13.33 12.66 -3.25
C SER A 286 12.47 12.75 -4.52
N VAL A 287 12.76 13.69 -5.42
CA VAL A 287 12.05 13.81 -6.71
C VAL A 287 12.28 12.56 -7.57
N ILE A 288 13.52 12.06 -7.66
CA ILE A 288 13.84 10.84 -8.42
C ILE A 288 13.12 9.63 -7.84
N LEU A 289 13.20 9.41 -6.52
CA LEU A 289 12.52 8.28 -5.88
C LEU A 289 11.00 8.33 -6.04
N GLY A 290 10.39 9.52 -5.87
CA GLY A 290 8.96 9.70 -6.02
C GLY A 290 8.47 9.38 -7.44
N ILE A 291 9.16 9.87 -8.47
CA ILE A 291 8.77 9.64 -9.87
C ILE A 291 8.95 8.17 -10.25
N VAL A 292 10.04 7.52 -9.81
CA VAL A 292 10.25 6.09 -10.04
C VAL A 292 9.16 5.25 -9.35
N GLN A 293 8.78 5.60 -8.12
CA GLN A 293 7.71 4.90 -7.39
C GLN A 293 6.34 5.09 -8.05
N MET A 294 6.00 6.30 -8.50
CA MET A 294 4.75 6.56 -9.23
C MET A 294 4.72 5.83 -10.57
N ALA A 295 5.80 5.87 -11.34
CA ALA A 295 5.92 5.14 -12.61
C ALA A 295 5.76 3.63 -12.39
N PHE A 296 6.35 3.08 -11.33
CA PHE A 296 6.16 1.69 -10.95
C PHE A 296 4.67 1.38 -10.67
N GLY A 297 3.97 2.24 -9.93
CA GLY A 297 2.53 2.10 -9.66
C GLY A 297 1.67 2.07 -10.93
N VAL A 298 1.93 2.94 -11.91
CA VAL A 298 1.21 2.93 -13.19
C VAL A 298 1.56 1.69 -14.02
N ILE A 299 2.79 1.18 -13.96
CA ILE A 299 3.13 -0.10 -14.59
C ILE A 299 2.33 -1.26 -13.97
N LEU A 300 2.02 -1.22 -12.67
CA LEU A 300 1.17 -2.24 -12.04
C LEU A 300 -0.26 -2.23 -12.59
N SER A 301 -0.80 -1.06 -12.94
CA SER A 301 -2.14 -0.96 -13.55
C SER A 301 -2.22 -1.63 -14.93
N LEU A 302 -1.14 -1.60 -15.70
CA LEU A 302 -1.04 -2.34 -16.97
C LEU A 302 -1.24 -3.84 -16.78
N PHE A 303 -0.57 -4.43 -15.77
CA PHE A 303 -0.70 -5.87 -15.50
C PHE A 303 -2.14 -6.24 -15.13
N ASN A 304 -2.83 -5.39 -14.35
CA ASN A 304 -4.25 -5.56 -14.07
C ASN A 304 -5.11 -5.51 -15.35
N HIS A 305 -4.92 -4.50 -16.21
CA HIS A 305 -5.70 -4.39 -17.45
C HIS A 305 -5.45 -5.54 -18.43
N ILE A 306 -4.22 -6.05 -18.51
CA ILE A 306 -3.88 -7.25 -19.31
C ILE A 306 -4.60 -8.47 -18.75
N TYR A 307 -4.56 -8.65 -17.43
CA TYR A 307 -5.16 -9.80 -16.76
C TYR A 307 -6.69 -9.85 -16.92
N PHE A 308 -7.37 -8.72 -16.72
CA PHE A 308 -8.81 -8.59 -16.93
C PHE A 308 -9.20 -8.45 -18.42
N ARG A 309 -8.23 -8.51 -19.34
CA ARG A 309 -8.42 -8.39 -20.80
C ARG A 309 -9.17 -7.12 -21.24
N LYS A 310 -9.05 -6.02 -20.47
CA LYS A 310 -9.66 -4.72 -20.78
C LYS A 310 -8.75 -3.90 -21.70
N THR A 311 -8.65 -4.31 -22.97
CA THR A 311 -7.75 -3.68 -23.98
C THR A 311 -8.04 -2.19 -24.22
N LEU A 312 -9.30 -1.78 -24.13
CA LEU A 312 -9.69 -0.37 -24.24
C LEU A 312 -9.03 0.50 -23.16
N ASN A 313 -8.96 0.02 -21.92
CA ASN A 313 -8.34 0.77 -20.83
C ASN A 313 -6.82 0.88 -21.03
N ILE A 314 -6.17 -0.11 -21.64
CA ILE A 314 -4.74 -0.04 -21.95
C ILE A 314 -4.46 1.13 -22.91
N ILE A 315 -5.24 1.23 -23.99
CA ILE A 315 -5.01 2.24 -25.03
C ILE A 315 -5.45 3.64 -24.59
N LEU A 316 -6.55 3.73 -23.85
CA LEU A 316 -7.19 5.03 -23.54
C LEU A 316 -6.78 5.61 -22.19
N GLN A 317 -6.28 4.80 -21.25
CA GLN A 317 -5.89 5.26 -19.92
C GLN A 317 -4.39 5.08 -19.71
N PHE A 318 -3.88 3.84 -19.76
CA PHE A 318 -2.47 3.56 -19.44
C PHE A 318 -1.47 4.26 -20.39
N ILE A 319 -1.69 4.20 -21.71
CA ILE A 319 -0.75 4.82 -22.67
C ILE A 319 -0.69 6.35 -22.49
N PRO A 320 -1.80 7.10 -22.49
CA PRO A 320 -1.77 8.55 -22.25
C PRO A 320 -1.18 8.93 -20.89
N GLU A 321 -1.49 8.18 -19.83
CA GLU A 321 -0.97 8.40 -18.48
C GLU A 321 0.56 8.22 -18.41
N MET A 322 1.09 7.17 -19.02
CA MET A 322 2.53 6.93 -19.11
C MET A 322 3.25 7.98 -19.96
N ILE A 323 2.68 8.38 -21.11
CA ILE A 323 3.25 9.44 -21.95
C ILE A 323 3.30 10.76 -21.17
N PHE A 324 2.20 11.13 -20.53
CA PHE A 324 2.13 12.35 -19.72
C PHE A 324 3.20 12.36 -18.61
N MET A 325 3.29 11.27 -17.83
CA MET A 325 4.23 11.17 -16.73
C MET A 325 5.69 11.18 -17.20
N LEU A 326 6.04 10.43 -18.25
CA LEU A 326 7.41 10.34 -18.75
C LEU A 326 7.86 11.64 -19.44
N CYS A 327 6.99 12.28 -20.22
CA CYS A 327 7.33 13.53 -20.93
C CYS A 327 7.61 14.70 -19.98
N LEU A 328 6.88 14.82 -18.87
CA LEU A 328 7.06 15.91 -17.92
C LEU A 328 8.05 15.54 -16.80
N PHE A 329 7.67 14.56 -15.99
CA PHE A 329 8.42 14.19 -14.78
C PHE A 329 9.61 13.28 -15.11
N GLY A 330 9.48 12.36 -16.07
CA GLY A 330 10.62 11.59 -16.56
C GLY A 330 11.72 12.47 -17.15
N TYR A 331 11.35 13.49 -17.91
CA TYR A 331 12.30 14.49 -18.43
C TYR A 331 12.95 15.32 -17.31
N LEU A 332 12.23 15.65 -16.24
CA LEU A 332 12.80 16.30 -15.06
C LEU A 332 13.89 15.44 -14.40
N VAL A 333 13.65 14.13 -14.23
CA VAL A 333 14.66 13.17 -13.73
C VAL A 333 15.87 13.13 -14.65
N PHE A 334 15.65 13.09 -15.97
CA PHE A 334 16.72 13.16 -16.96
C PHE A 334 17.56 14.44 -16.81
N MET A 335 16.94 15.61 -16.66
CA MET A 335 17.66 16.88 -16.46
C MET A 335 18.52 16.88 -15.19
N ILE A 336 18.03 16.27 -14.10
CA ILE A 336 18.79 16.15 -12.85
C ILE A 336 20.04 15.28 -13.05
N ILE A 337 19.88 14.09 -13.63
CA ILE A 337 20.97 13.15 -13.85
C ILE A 337 21.97 13.73 -14.86
N PHE A 338 21.49 14.31 -15.96
CA PHE A 338 22.33 14.96 -16.96
C PHE A 338 23.15 16.09 -16.34
N LYS A 339 22.53 16.92 -15.48
CA LYS A 339 23.26 17.99 -14.78
C LYS A 339 24.36 17.43 -13.87
N TRP A 340 24.12 16.31 -13.20
CA TRP A 340 25.14 15.66 -12.35
C TRP A 340 26.32 15.09 -13.15
N CYS A 341 26.10 14.65 -14.40
CA CYS A 341 27.16 14.06 -15.23
C CYS A 341 27.96 15.07 -16.06
N HIS A 342 27.37 16.19 -16.49
CA HIS A 342 27.96 17.08 -17.50
C HIS A 342 28.61 18.36 -16.93
N PHE A 343 28.15 18.84 -15.77
CA PHE A 343 28.64 20.12 -15.22
C PHE A 343 29.77 19.90 -14.21
N ASP A 344 30.99 20.10 -14.68
CA ASP A 344 32.19 20.11 -13.85
C ASP A 344 32.45 21.47 -13.18
N VAL A 345 33.39 21.46 -12.23
CA VAL A 345 33.81 22.64 -11.47
C VAL A 345 34.19 23.82 -12.37
N HIS A 346 34.90 23.57 -13.47
CA HIS A 346 35.36 24.60 -14.40
C HIS A 346 34.21 25.28 -15.18
N VAL A 347 33.04 24.63 -15.27
CA VAL A 347 31.85 25.14 -15.97
C VAL A 347 30.75 25.54 -14.97
N SER A 348 31.03 25.46 -13.66
CA SER A 348 30.06 25.71 -12.57
C SER A 348 29.40 27.08 -12.64
N GLN A 349 30.11 28.12 -13.10
CA GLN A 349 29.56 29.48 -13.25
C GLN A 349 28.44 29.57 -14.29
N LYS A 350 28.43 28.66 -15.27
CA LYS A 350 27.41 28.59 -16.32
C LYS A 350 26.35 27.52 -16.04
N ALA A 351 26.36 26.89 -14.86
CA ALA A 351 25.46 25.80 -14.53
C ALA A 351 24.02 26.33 -14.35
N PRO A 352 23.08 25.96 -15.23
CA PRO A 352 21.76 26.57 -15.23
C PRO A 352 20.85 26.02 -14.12
N SER A 353 19.82 26.78 -13.76
CA SER A 353 18.82 26.33 -12.78
C SER A 353 17.80 25.39 -13.42
N ILE A 354 17.71 24.14 -12.93
CA ILE A 354 16.75 23.14 -13.42
C ILE A 354 15.31 23.65 -13.21
N LEU A 355 15.05 24.31 -12.09
CA LEU A 355 13.72 24.83 -11.77
C LEU A 355 13.27 25.87 -12.80
N ILE A 356 14.14 26.81 -13.16
CA ILE A 356 13.81 27.86 -14.14
C ILE A 356 13.62 27.24 -15.52
N HIS A 357 14.49 26.30 -15.93
CA HIS A 357 14.31 25.56 -17.18
C HIS A 357 12.99 24.80 -17.23
N PHE A 358 12.54 24.22 -16.11
CA PHE A 358 11.27 23.53 -16.04
C PHE A 358 10.07 24.49 -16.10
N ILE A 359 10.14 25.67 -15.47
CA ILE A 359 9.10 26.70 -15.56
C ILE A 359 9.02 27.25 -16.99
N ASN A 360 10.17 27.61 -17.56
CA ASN A 360 10.28 28.16 -18.91
C ASN A 360 9.82 27.16 -19.98
N MET A 361 9.97 25.86 -19.74
CA MET A 361 9.42 24.81 -20.60
C MET A 361 7.90 24.91 -20.74
N PHE A 362 7.15 25.16 -19.67
CA PHE A 362 5.68 25.33 -19.75
C PHE A 362 5.27 26.71 -20.30
N MET A 363 6.08 27.74 -20.06
CA MET A 363 5.82 29.10 -20.57
C MET A 363 6.29 29.32 -22.01
N PHE A 364 6.96 28.34 -22.63
CA PHE A 364 7.60 28.46 -23.94
C PHE A 364 8.55 29.67 -24.06
N ASN A 365 9.18 30.08 -22.96
CA ASN A 365 10.10 31.21 -22.93
C ASN A 365 11.56 30.73 -22.93
N TYR A 366 12.17 30.71 -24.12
CA TYR A 366 13.54 30.22 -24.31
C TYR A 366 14.60 31.33 -24.47
N SER A 367 14.20 32.60 -24.32
CA SER A 367 15.05 33.76 -24.62
C SER A 367 15.86 34.32 -23.43
N ASP A 368 15.84 33.65 -22.28
CA ASP A 368 16.57 34.14 -21.10
C ASP A 368 18.09 34.00 -21.28
N SER A 369 18.78 35.12 -21.53
CA SER A 369 20.24 35.20 -21.67
C SER A 369 21.03 34.79 -20.42
N SER A 370 20.36 34.71 -19.27
CA SER A 370 20.93 34.31 -17.97
C SER A 370 21.06 32.79 -17.82
N ASN A 371 20.24 31.99 -18.52
CA ASN A 371 20.26 30.53 -18.41
C ASN A 371 20.76 29.88 -19.70
N ALA A 372 22.01 29.38 -19.65
CA ALA A 372 22.55 28.61 -20.76
C ALA A 372 21.75 27.31 -21.02
N PRO A 373 21.64 26.86 -22.28
CA PRO A 373 21.04 25.58 -22.61
C PRO A 373 21.86 24.42 -22.00
N LEU A 374 21.16 23.38 -21.52
CA LEU A 374 21.74 22.14 -20.99
C LEU A 374 22.46 21.35 -22.09
N TYR A 375 21.83 21.20 -23.25
CA TYR A 375 22.33 20.43 -24.39
C TYR A 375 21.86 21.03 -25.72
N GLN A 376 22.49 20.63 -26.82
CA GLN A 376 22.17 21.12 -28.16
C GLN A 376 20.74 20.71 -28.57
N HIS A 377 19.95 21.62 -29.14
CA HIS A 377 18.54 21.40 -29.53
C HIS A 377 17.56 21.15 -28.35
N GLN A 378 17.86 21.64 -27.14
CA GLN A 378 16.96 21.52 -25.99
C GLN A 378 15.56 22.09 -26.23
N GLN A 379 15.44 23.21 -26.95
CA GLN A 379 14.16 23.87 -27.21
C GLN A 379 13.19 22.96 -27.99
N GLU A 380 13.69 22.27 -29.02
CA GLU A 380 12.88 21.39 -29.87
C GLU A 380 12.32 20.22 -29.06
N VAL A 381 13.17 19.59 -28.24
CA VAL A 381 12.79 18.44 -27.39
C VAL A 381 11.78 18.86 -26.31
N GLN A 382 12.00 20.00 -25.65
CA GLN A 382 11.07 20.49 -24.62
C GLN A 382 9.71 20.85 -25.22
N THR A 383 9.69 21.53 -26.37
CA THR A 383 8.46 21.86 -27.07
C THR A 383 7.70 20.59 -27.47
N PHE A 384 8.40 19.58 -27.99
CA PHE A 384 7.81 18.29 -28.35
C PHE A 384 7.16 17.59 -27.13
N PHE A 385 7.86 17.53 -25.99
CA PHE A 385 7.32 16.89 -24.78
C PHE A 385 6.10 17.61 -24.20
N VAL A 386 6.08 18.95 -24.21
CA VAL A 386 4.90 19.70 -23.75
C VAL A 386 3.70 19.48 -24.68
N ILE A 387 3.91 19.50 -26.01
CA ILE A 387 2.83 19.23 -26.97
C ILE A 387 2.27 17.82 -26.78
N MET A 388 3.12 16.81 -26.63
CA MET A 388 2.69 15.44 -26.36
C MET A 388 1.90 15.31 -25.05
N ALA A 389 2.34 16.00 -23.98
CA ALA A 389 1.62 16.03 -22.71
C ALA A 389 0.28 16.79 -22.79
N LEU A 390 0.17 17.82 -23.63
CA LEU A 390 -1.09 18.53 -23.85
C LEU A 390 -2.10 17.69 -24.64
N ILE A 391 -1.63 16.84 -25.57
CA ILE A 391 -2.48 15.93 -26.34
C ILE A 391 -3.01 14.77 -25.49
N SER A 392 -2.24 14.29 -24.51
CA SER A 392 -2.65 13.17 -23.66
C SER A 392 -3.83 13.51 -22.73
N VAL A 393 -4.00 14.78 -22.33
CA VAL A 393 -5.11 15.25 -21.49
C VAL A 393 -6.49 15.03 -22.15
N PRO A 394 -6.78 15.59 -23.35
CA PRO A 394 -8.05 15.33 -24.02
C PRO A 394 -8.20 13.88 -24.46
N TRP A 395 -7.11 13.17 -24.75
CA TRP A 395 -7.13 11.74 -25.07
C TRP A 395 -7.77 10.95 -23.93
N MET A 396 -7.27 11.13 -22.69
CA MET A 396 -7.76 10.38 -21.53
C MET A 396 -9.20 10.76 -21.17
N LEU A 397 -9.54 12.05 -21.24
CA LEU A 397 -10.81 12.57 -20.74
C LEU A 397 -11.99 12.33 -21.71
N LEU A 398 -11.80 12.56 -23.01
CA LEU A 398 -12.92 12.57 -23.96
C LEU A 398 -13.12 11.24 -24.67
N ILE A 399 -12.06 10.50 -24.97
CA ILE A 399 -12.15 9.36 -25.89
C ILE A 399 -12.88 8.18 -25.24
N LYS A 400 -12.61 7.88 -23.97
CA LYS A 400 -13.26 6.77 -23.24
C LYS A 400 -14.79 6.93 -23.14
N PRO A 401 -15.37 8.05 -22.64
CA PRO A 401 -16.82 8.20 -22.56
C PRO A 401 -17.50 8.26 -23.94
N LEU A 402 -16.85 8.82 -24.96
CA LEU A 402 -17.40 8.85 -26.32
C LEU A 402 -17.50 7.45 -26.94
N ILE A 403 -16.48 6.59 -26.73
CA ILE A 403 -16.51 5.20 -27.21
C ILE A 403 -17.58 4.40 -26.47
N LEU A 404 -17.69 4.55 -25.15
CA LEU A 404 -18.71 3.86 -24.35
C LEU A 404 -20.12 4.30 -24.76
N ARG A 405 -20.35 5.61 -24.98
CA ARG A 405 -21.62 6.13 -25.48
C ARG A 405 -21.97 5.58 -26.87
N ALA A 406 -20.99 5.52 -27.77
CA ALA A 406 -21.18 4.96 -29.11
C ALA A 406 -21.53 3.46 -29.05
N SER A 407 -20.86 2.71 -28.19
CA SER A 407 -21.15 1.29 -27.95
C SER A 407 -22.55 1.09 -27.38
N HIS A 408 -22.94 1.88 -26.38
CA HIS A 408 -24.27 1.82 -25.77
C HIS A 408 -25.38 2.12 -26.79
N ARG A 409 -25.21 3.16 -27.62
CA ARG A 409 -26.16 3.49 -28.68
C ARG A 409 -26.27 2.37 -29.72
N LYS A 410 -25.16 1.71 -30.07
CA LYS A 410 -25.14 0.56 -30.99
C LYS A 410 -25.87 -0.64 -30.40
N SER A 411 -25.66 -0.94 -29.12
CA SER A 411 -26.37 -2.02 -28.42
C SER A 411 -27.87 -1.74 -28.31
N GLN A 412 -28.29 -0.49 -28.05
CA GLN A 412 -29.71 -0.12 -28.06
C GLN A 412 -30.36 -0.28 -29.44
N LEU A 413 -29.65 0.10 -30.51
CA LEU A 413 -30.12 -0.10 -31.88
C LEU A 413 -30.24 -1.58 -32.24
N GLN A 414 -29.30 -2.43 -31.80
CA GLN A 414 -29.36 -3.88 -32.00
C GLN A 414 -30.47 -4.53 -31.16
N GLY A 415 -30.67 -4.12 -29.91
CA GLY A 415 -31.78 -4.57 -29.08
C GLY A 415 -33.14 -4.22 -29.69
N SER A 416 -33.26 -3.03 -30.28
CA SER A 416 -34.48 -2.59 -30.99
C SER A 416 -34.74 -3.41 -32.27
N MET A 417 -33.69 -3.80 -33.01
CA MET A 417 -33.83 -4.69 -34.19
C MET A 417 -34.20 -6.12 -33.82
N ILE A 418 -33.64 -6.68 -32.74
CA ILE A 418 -33.97 -8.04 -32.26
C ILE A 418 -35.41 -8.10 -31.76
N GLN A 419 -35.89 -7.05 -31.08
CA GLN A 419 -37.28 -6.96 -30.66
C GLN A 419 -38.24 -6.80 -31.85
N GLY A 420 -37.83 -6.11 -32.92
CA GLY A 420 -38.58 -6.02 -34.19
C GLY A 420 -38.68 -7.34 -34.94
N HIS A 421 -37.61 -8.13 -34.99
CA HIS A 421 -37.60 -9.44 -35.65
C HIS A 421 -38.41 -10.50 -34.88
N ALA A 422 -38.41 -10.44 -33.54
CA ALA A 422 -39.23 -11.33 -32.72
C ALA A 422 -40.75 -11.03 -32.84
N THR A 423 -41.13 -9.79 -33.15
CA THR A 423 -42.53 -9.45 -33.49
C THR A 423 -42.93 -9.92 -34.89
N GLU A 424 -42.03 -9.86 -35.87
CA GLU A 424 -42.31 -10.34 -37.24
C GLU A 424 -42.42 -11.88 -37.31
N ASP A 425 -41.63 -12.62 -36.51
CA ASP A 425 -41.70 -14.09 -36.44
C ASP A 425 -42.98 -14.60 -35.74
N ILE A 426 -43.62 -13.78 -34.88
CA ILE A 426 -44.93 -14.10 -34.26
C ILE A 426 -46.09 -13.79 -35.22
N GLU A 427 -45.97 -12.77 -36.07
CA GLU A 427 -46.99 -12.45 -37.08
C GLU A 427 -46.97 -13.43 -38.27
N GLY A 428 -45.86 -14.14 -38.50
CA GLY A 428 -45.72 -15.13 -39.59
C GLY A 428 -46.47 -16.47 -39.40
N ASP A 429 -46.93 -16.80 -38.19
CA ASP A 429 -47.60 -18.10 -37.90
C ASP A 429 -49.07 -17.96 -37.47
N SER A 430 -49.68 -16.78 -37.69
CA SER A 430 -51.06 -16.50 -37.27
C SER A 430 -52.02 -16.26 -38.45
N SER A 431 -51.98 -17.15 -39.44
CA SER A 431 -53.09 -17.33 -40.39
C SER A 431 -53.79 -18.66 -40.21
N ASN A 432 -54.38 -18.91 -39.03
CA ASN A 432 -55.62 -19.69 -38.91
C ASN A 432 -56.24 -19.65 -37.51
N SER A 433 -57.57 -19.50 -37.51
CA SER A 433 -58.52 -19.78 -36.42
C SER A 433 -58.50 -18.91 -35.15
N SER A 434 -59.25 -17.82 -35.23
CA SER A 434 -60.42 -17.49 -34.40
C SER A 434 -60.69 -18.31 -33.11
N LEU A 435 -60.90 -17.55 -32.01
CA LEU A 435 -61.96 -17.63 -30.97
C LEU A 435 -61.51 -17.79 -29.51
N ARG A 436 -62.10 -16.91 -28.68
CA ARG A 436 -62.14 -16.80 -27.19
C ARG A 436 -60.87 -16.22 -26.55
N GLY A 437 -60.93 -15.23 -25.65
CA GLY A 437 -62.02 -14.60 -24.93
C GLY A 437 -61.47 -14.13 -23.58
N ASP A 438 -61.45 -12.80 -23.39
CA ASP A 438 -61.38 -11.98 -22.18
C ASP A 438 -60.54 -12.33 -20.91
N GLN A 439 -59.79 -11.28 -20.51
CA GLN A 439 -59.48 -10.77 -19.16
C GLN A 439 -58.57 -11.58 -18.21
N ALA A 440 -57.38 -11.02 -17.91
CA ALA A 440 -57.14 -10.25 -16.67
C ALA A 440 -55.68 -9.75 -16.56
N THR A 441 -55.55 -8.63 -15.86
CA THR A 441 -54.38 -7.80 -15.54
C THR A 441 -53.27 -8.46 -14.72
N SER A 442 -51.99 -8.17 -15.02
CA SER A 442 -50.97 -7.89 -13.99
C SER A 442 -49.74 -7.14 -14.52
N ALA A 443 -49.43 -6.05 -13.82
CA ALA A 443 -48.24 -5.20 -13.81
C ALA A 443 -46.93 -5.79 -14.36
N GLY A 444 -46.32 -5.07 -15.30
CA GLY A 444 -44.89 -5.13 -15.63
C GLY A 444 -44.17 -3.92 -15.03
N ALA A 445 -43.51 -4.12 -13.89
CA ALA A 445 -42.48 -3.22 -13.38
C ALA A 445 -41.12 -3.83 -13.76
N HIS A 446 -40.54 -3.41 -14.87
CA HIS A 446 -39.17 -3.75 -15.22
C HIS A 446 -38.26 -2.72 -14.55
N GLY A 447 -37.65 -3.12 -13.44
CA GLY A 447 -36.64 -2.34 -12.74
C GLY A 447 -35.39 -2.18 -13.60
N THR A 448 -35.04 -0.93 -13.83
CA THR A 448 -33.71 -0.46 -14.18
C THR A 448 -32.75 -0.79 -13.03
N GLN A 449 -31.80 -1.69 -13.26
CA GLN A 449 -30.66 -1.87 -12.37
C GLN A 449 -29.60 -0.87 -12.82
N ASP A 450 -29.49 0.25 -12.10
CA ASP A 450 -28.39 1.19 -12.20
C ASP A 450 -27.10 0.50 -11.73
N ASP A 451 -26.19 0.30 -12.67
CA ASP A 451 -24.76 0.10 -12.41
C ASP A 451 -24.19 1.46 -11.95
N HIS A 452 -24.33 1.75 -10.66
CA HIS A 452 -23.47 2.73 -10.00
C HIS A 452 -22.12 2.05 -9.72
N GLU A 453 -21.19 2.19 -10.67
CA GLU A 453 -19.76 2.15 -10.37
C GLU A 453 -19.45 3.31 -9.41
N GLU A 454 -19.26 3.00 -8.12
CA GLU A 454 -18.64 3.91 -7.17
C GLU A 454 -17.14 4.03 -7.53
N GLU A 455 -16.78 5.19 -8.07
CA GLU A 455 -15.42 5.72 -7.99
C GLU A 455 -15.14 6.12 -6.54
N GLY A 456 -14.14 5.45 -5.94
CA GLY A 456 -13.52 5.79 -4.67
C GLY A 456 -12.03 5.46 -4.73
#